data_AF-A0A2P2IAL0-F1
#
_entry.id   AF-A0A2P2IAL0-F1
#
_cell.length_a   1.000
_cell.length_b   1.000
_cell.length_c   1.000
_cell.angle_alpha   90.00
_cell.angle_beta   90.00
_cell.angle_gamma   90.00
#
_symmetry.space_group_name_H-M   'P 1'
#
loop_
_entity.id
_entity.type
_entity.pdbx_description
1 polymer ?
#
loop_
_entity_poly.entity_id
_entity_poly.type
_entity_poly.pdbx_seq_one_letter_code
_entity_poly.pdbx_strand_id
1 'polypeptide(L)'
;QPVGYLAWFLVLFWHILYWLTDDQRFQVSELESVAEKYRLVWFKSSSPDQLFANKLKMQEYGEALLLAKSYDLDTDLVYMEQWRNTEPTLASISDYLSRVRNRSCVLQQCCSVVPATLLPAREMILYALRGTDIHVVASMGSGEDTGDWMSGPSLFDCEDQQQRDELQQTRDQLLKQVDWMNLSEEQRSIIRVRQRLLRYLDRLDIYEILLGGGQFAMERYNALTYAKFRDQSSIAACHQFAREGNDDAVRIMWTYHGEETLPHRLALLSTLPPTLGPFEYRALLPMCGLEDQVHDWDEGALRER
;
A
#
# COMPACT_ATOMS: atom_id res chain seq x y z
N GLN A 1 -20.96 -101.30 -29.01
CA GLN A 1 -21.42 -100.32 -28.00
C GLN A 1 -20.51 -100.50 -26.78
N PRO A 2 -19.51 -99.63 -26.48
CA PRO A 2 -19.71 -98.27 -25.95
C PRO A 2 -18.58 -97.25 -26.31
N VAL A 3 -17.94 -97.34 -27.48
CA VAL A 3 -16.69 -96.57 -27.76
C VAL A 3 -16.96 -95.10 -28.16
N GLY A 4 -18.10 -94.79 -28.78
CA GLY A 4 -18.42 -93.43 -29.24
C GLY A 4 -18.71 -92.41 -28.12
N TYR A 5 -19.26 -92.86 -26.99
CA TYR A 5 -19.56 -91.99 -25.85
C TYR A 5 -18.30 -91.54 -25.11
N LEU A 6 -17.28 -92.40 -25.01
CA LEU A 6 -15.99 -92.06 -24.41
C LEU A 6 -15.23 -91.01 -25.23
N ALA A 7 -15.28 -91.10 -26.56
CA ALA A 7 -14.66 -90.11 -27.44
C ALA A 7 -15.31 -88.72 -27.26
N TRP A 8 -16.64 -88.66 -27.18
CA TRP A 8 -17.37 -87.42 -26.93
C TRP A 8 -17.08 -86.83 -25.54
N PHE A 9 -16.99 -87.68 -24.50
CA PHE A 9 -16.59 -87.25 -23.17
C PHE A 9 -15.17 -86.70 -23.12
N LEU A 10 -14.23 -87.30 -23.84
CA LEU A 10 -12.85 -86.81 -23.90
C LEU A 10 -12.74 -85.47 -24.62
N VAL A 11 -13.50 -85.25 -25.70
CA VAL A 11 -13.54 -83.96 -26.41
C VAL A 11 -14.18 -82.88 -25.53
N LEU A 12 -15.28 -83.20 -24.85
CA LEU A 12 -15.92 -82.26 -23.93
C LEU A 12 -15.00 -81.93 -22.74
N PHE A 13 -14.33 -82.94 -22.18
CA PHE A 13 -13.37 -82.77 -21.10
C PHE A 13 -12.17 -81.92 -21.53
N TRP A 14 -11.66 -82.13 -22.75
CA TRP A 14 -10.60 -81.30 -23.32
C TRP A 14 -11.05 -79.86 -23.56
N HIS A 15 -12.28 -79.63 -24.02
CA HIS A 15 -12.81 -78.28 -24.17
C HIS A 15 -13.06 -77.59 -22.82
N ILE A 16 -13.50 -78.33 -21.80
CA ILE A 16 -13.64 -77.80 -20.44
C ILE A 16 -12.25 -77.48 -19.86
N LEU A 17 -11.26 -78.36 -20.02
CA LEU A 17 -9.89 -78.11 -19.59
C LEU A 17 -9.31 -76.88 -20.29
N TYR A 18 -9.43 -76.82 -21.61
CA TYR A 18 -8.98 -75.68 -22.41
C TYR A 18 -9.64 -74.39 -21.93
N TRP A 19 -10.97 -74.39 -21.74
CA TRP A 19 -11.71 -73.24 -21.22
C TRP A 19 -11.32 -72.87 -19.78
N LEU A 20 -11.02 -73.85 -18.93
CA LEU A 20 -10.55 -73.61 -17.56
C LEU A 20 -9.13 -73.02 -17.53
N THR A 21 -8.27 -73.42 -18.47
CA THR A 21 -6.88 -72.94 -18.57
C THR A 21 -6.72 -71.63 -19.34
N ASP A 22 -7.68 -71.29 -20.20
CA ASP A 22 -7.71 -70.03 -20.97
C ASP A 22 -8.48 -68.91 -20.22
N ASP A 23 -8.93 -69.19 -18.97
CA ASP A 23 -9.43 -68.16 -18.05
C ASP A 23 -8.26 -67.20 -17.74
N GLN A 24 -8.44 -65.91 -18.00
CA GLN A 24 -7.39 -64.88 -17.87
C GLN A 24 -6.74 -64.82 -16.48
N ARG A 25 -7.37 -65.42 -15.46
CA ARG A 25 -6.84 -65.56 -14.10
C ARG A 25 -5.61 -66.45 -13.99
N PHE A 26 -5.39 -67.35 -14.97
CA PHE A 26 -4.25 -68.26 -15.00
C PHE A 26 -3.20 -67.88 -16.07
N GLN A 27 -3.38 -66.76 -16.77
CA GLN A 27 -2.29 -66.16 -17.52
C GLN A 27 -1.25 -65.66 -16.50
N VAL A 28 -0.08 -66.29 -16.48
CA VAL A 28 1.04 -65.81 -15.68
C VAL A 28 1.46 -64.46 -16.26
N SER A 29 1.11 -63.38 -15.58
CA SER A 29 1.55 -62.02 -15.92
C SER A 29 3.07 -61.99 -16.04
N GLU A 30 3.59 -61.36 -17.10
CA GLU A 30 5.02 -61.18 -17.35
C GLU A 30 5.73 -60.67 -16.09
N LEU A 31 6.91 -61.22 -15.78
CA LEU A 31 7.78 -60.78 -14.69
C LEU A 31 7.90 -59.25 -14.73
N GLU A 32 7.24 -58.56 -13.80
CA GLU A 32 7.38 -57.11 -13.65
C GLU A 32 8.86 -56.82 -13.39
N SER A 33 9.54 -56.22 -14.37
CA SER A 33 10.89 -55.72 -14.16
C SER A 33 10.81 -54.66 -13.06
N VAL A 34 11.30 -54.99 -11.87
CA VAL A 34 11.45 -54.01 -10.78
C VAL A 34 12.52 -53.03 -11.21
N ALA A 35 12.10 -51.94 -11.87
CA ALA A 35 12.99 -50.84 -12.20
C ALA A 35 13.33 -50.12 -10.90
N GLU A 36 14.47 -50.48 -10.29
CA GLU A 36 15.01 -49.79 -9.13
C GLU A 36 15.32 -48.34 -9.50
N LYS A 37 14.47 -47.41 -9.04
CA LYS A 37 14.71 -45.98 -9.20
C LYS A 37 15.69 -45.51 -8.14
N TYR A 38 16.98 -45.50 -8.48
CA TYR A 38 18.00 -44.85 -7.66
C TYR A 38 17.90 -43.33 -7.80
N ARG A 39 17.73 -42.62 -6.68
CA ARG A 39 17.79 -41.15 -6.64
C ARG A 39 19.06 -40.73 -5.92
N LEU A 40 19.96 -40.05 -6.64
CA LEU A 40 21.15 -39.44 -6.03
C LEU A 40 20.70 -38.22 -5.21
N VAL A 41 20.95 -38.22 -3.90
CA VAL A 41 20.69 -37.08 -3.01
C VAL A 41 22.04 -36.60 -2.50
N TRP A 42 22.40 -35.35 -2.82
CA TRP A 42 23.60 -34.73 -2.26
C TRP A 42 23.18 -33.84 -1.09
N PHE A 43 23.93 -33.90 0.01
CA PHE A 43 23.73 -33.04 1.16
C PHE A 43 24.66 -31.83 1.03
N LYS A 44 24.08 -30.62 0.92
CA LYS A 44 24.83 -29.36 1.04
C LYS A 44 24.61 -28.79 2.43
N SER A 45 25.67 -28.55 3.19
CA SER A 45 25.57 -27.72 4.39
C SER A 45 25.20 -26.30 3.95
N SER A 46 23.98 -25.87 4.26
CA SER A 46 23.51 -24.51 4.01
C SER A 46 23.35 -23.84 5.36
N SER A 47 23.89 -22.63 5.54
CA SER A 47 23.64 -21.89 6.79
C SER A 47 22.15 -21.51 6.90
N PRO A 48 21.62 -21.30 8.12
CA PRO A 48 20.24 -20.83 8.31
C PRO A 48 19.94 -19.56 7.50
N ASP A 49 20.87 -18.61 7.44
CA ASP A 49 20.73 -17.37 6.66
C ASP A 49 20.62 -17.64 5.15
N GLN A 50 21.45 -18.54 4.63
CA GLN A 50 21.40 -18.92 3.21
C GLN A 50 20.10 -19.64 2.87
N LEU A 51 19.64 -20.52 3.76
CA LEU A 51 18.39 -21.23 3.59
C LEU A 51 17.22 -20.24 3.64
N PHE A 52 17.21 -19.32 4.59
CA PHE A 52 16.21 -18.26 4.71
C PHE A 52 16.17 -17.37 3.45
N ALA A 53 17.32 -16.88 2.98
CA ALA A 53 17.40 -16.10 1.75
C ALA A 53 16.90 -16.87 0.51
N ASN A 54 17.17 -18.17 0.44
CA ASN A 54 16.64 -19.01 -0.63
C ASN A 54 15.13 -19.19 -0.53
N LYS A 55 14.58 -19.36 0.67
CA LYS A 55 13.12 -19.48 0.89
C LYS A 55 12.38 -18.20 0.55
N LEU A 56 12.96 -17.03 0.87
CA LEU A 56 12.45 -15.74 0.42
C LEU A 56 12.42 -15.64 -1.12
N LYS A 57 13.50 -16.03 -1.80
CA LYS A 57 13.56 -16.05 -3.27
C LYS A 57 12.53 -17.00 -3.90
N MET A 58 12.22 -18.11 -3.23
CA MET A 58 11.21 -19.08 -3.64
C MET A 58 9.78 -18.67 -3.26
N GLN A 59 9.59 -17.52 -2.59
CA GLN A 59 8.30 -17.03 -2.09
C GLN A 59 7.62 -17.99 -1.09
N GLU A 60 8.40 -18.85 -0.42
CA GLU A 60 7.92 -19.77 0.61
C GLU A 60 7.89 -19.06 1.98
N TYR A 61 7.07 -18.01 2.08
CA TYR A 61 7.05 -17.10 3.23
C TYR A 61 6.69 -17.78 4.55
N GLY A 62 5.81 -18.79 4.54
CA GLY A 62 5.43 -19.53 5.74
C GLY A 62 6.61 -20.27 6.36
N GLU A 63 7.39 -20.97 5.53
CA GLU A 63 8.61 -21.66 5.98
C GLU A 63 9.70 -20.65 6.38
N ALA A 64 9.84 -19.55 5.63
CA ALA A 64 10.76 -18.47 5.97
C ALA A 64 10.45 -17.86 7.36
N LEU A 65 9.17 -17.64 7.69
CA LEU A 65 8.76 -17.15 9.02
C LEU A 65 9.06 -18.16 10.13
N LEU A 66 8.84 -19.46 9.88
CA LEU A 66 9.17 -20.50 10.85
C LEU A 66 10.68 -20.56 11.11
N LEU A 67 11.49 -20.50 10.05
CA LEU A 67 12.95 -20.45 10.13
C LEU A 67 13.44 -19.21 10.85
N ALA A 68 12.86 -18.04 10.57
CA ALA A 68 13.21 -16.81 11.23
C ALA A 68 12.95 -16.89 12.73
N LYS A 69 11.79 -17.43 13.14
CA LYS A 69 11.48 -17.65 14.56
C LYS A 69 12.38 -18.69 15.22
N SER A 70 12.79 -19.75 14.51
CA SER A 70 13.62 -20.79 15.10
C SER A 70 15.09 -20.41 15.24
N TYR A 71 15.59 -19.55 14.36
CA TYR A 71 17.00 -19.12 14.32
C TYR A 71 17.20 -17.65 14.71
N ASP A 72 16.18 -16.98 15.25
CA ASP A 72 16.18 -15.57 15.63
C ASP A 72 16.65 -14.62 14.49
N LEU A 73 16.16 -14.89 13.27
CA LEU A 73 16.38 -14.03 12.12
C LEU A 73 15.29 -12.96 12.02
N ASP A 74 15.59 -11.87 11.32
CA ASP A 74 14.67 -10.75 11.14
C ASP A 74 13.40 -11.16 10.36
N THR A 75 12.27 -11.18 11.05
CA THR A 75 10.96 -11.47 10.46
C THR A 75 10.46 -10.33 9.56
N ASP A 76 10.92 -9.09 9.78
CA ASP A 76 10.49 -7.94 8.99
C ASP A 76 10.87 -8.10 7.53
N LEU A 77 12.01 -8.75 7.24
CA LEU A 77 12.43 -9.06 5.87
C LEU A 77 11.38 -9.87 5.11
N VAL A 78 10.70 -10.81 5.80
CA VAL A 78 9.65 -11.62 5.18
C VAL A 78 8.43 -10.75 4.86
N TYR A 79 7.95 -9.99 5.85
CA TYR A 79 6.78 -9.13 5.66
C TYR A 79 7.01 -8.03 4.61
N MET A 80 8.22 -7.48 4.56
CA MET A 80 8.61 -6.49 3.55
C MET A 80 8.69 -7.10 2.14
N GLU A 81 9.16 -8.34 2.02
CA GLU A 81 9.20 -9.02 0.73
C GLU A 81 7.78 -9.41 0.26
N GLN A 82 6.91 -9.82 1.18
CA GLN A 82 5.48 -10.03 0.92
C GLN A 82 4.81 -8.73 0.46
N TRP A 83 5.07 -7.62 1.14
CA TRP A 83 4.57 -6.29 0.77
C TRP A 83 5.01 -5.88 -0.64
N ARG A 84 6.28 -6.08 -0.99
CA ARG A 84 6.81 -5.71 -2.33
C ARG A 84 6.21 -6.53 -3.47
N ASN A 85 5.82 -7.77 -3.20
CA ASN A 85 5.24 -8.68 -4.18
C ASN A 85 3.71 -8.66 -4.21
N THR A 86 3.06 -7.82 -3.38
CA THR A 86 1.61 -7.67 -3.32
C THR A 86 1.19 -6.26 -3.69
N GLU A 87 0.01 -6.11 -4.29
CA GLU A 87 -0.52 -4.79 -4.59
C GLU A 87 -0.99 -4.08 -3.30
N PRO A 88 -0.69 -2.77 -3.13
CA PRO A 88 -1.16 -1.99 -2.00
C PRO A 88 -2.69 -1.86 -1.97
N THR A 89 -3.32 -2.74 -1.20
CA THR A 89 -4.75 -2.74 -0.85
C THR A 89 -4.95 -2.48 0.63
N LEU A 90 -6.16 -2.13 1.05
CA LEU A 90 -6.49 -1.91 2.47
C LEU A 90 -6.11 -3.13 3.33
N ALA A 91 -6.41 -4.34 2.86
CA ALA A 91 -6.06 -5.58 3.55
C ALA A 91 -4.54 -5.81 3.60
N SER A 92 -3.81 -5.59 2.49
CA SER A 92 -2.35 -5.77 2.49
C SER A 92 -1.61 -4.80 3.44
N ILE A 93 -2.13 -3.57 3.60
CA ILE A 93 -1.58 -2.58 4.53
C ILE A 93 -1.70 -3.11 5.96
N SER A 94 -2.89 -3.60 6.34
CA SER A 94 -3.10 -4.18 7.66
C SER A 94 -2.40 -5.52 7.85
N ASP A 95 -2.26 -6.36 6.82
CA ASP A 95 -1.74 -7.71 6.96
C ASP A 95 -0.21 -7.75 7.02
N TYR A 96 0.48 -6.84 6.32
CA TYR A 96 1.93 -6.83 6.21
C TYR A 96 2.58 -5.67 6.96
N LEU A 97 2.20 -4.41 6.68
CA LEU A 97 2.89 -3.25 7.26
C LEU A 97 2.72 -3.18 8.78
N SER A 98 1.55 -3.55 9.30
CA SER A 98 1.29 -3.61 10.76
C SER A 98 2.20 -4.58 11.51
N ARG A 99 2.77 -5.57 10.81
CA ARG A 99 3.61 -6.62 11.41
C ARG A 99 5.11 -6.30 11.35
N VAL A 100 5.49 -5.26 10.61
CA VAL A 100 6.88 -4.83 10.46
C VAL A 100 7.26 -3.95 11.65
N ARG A 101 8.31 -4.34 12.38
CA ARG A 101 8.81 -3.60 13.54
C ARG A 101 9.62 -2.37 13.14
N ASN A 102 10.35 -2.45 12.03
CA ASN A 102 11.18 -1.38 11.53
C ASN A 102 10.36 -0.22 10.96
N ARG A 103 10.02 0.73 11.85
CA ARG A 103 9.31 1.98 11.52
C ARG A 103 9.91 2.73 10.35
N SER A 104 11.24 2.89 10.29
CA SER A 104 11.89 3.68 9.24
C SER A 104 11.64 3.08 7.84
N CYS A 105 11.66 1.75 7.75
CA CYS A 105 11.40 1.03 6.51
C CYS A 105 9.93 1.21 6.07
N VAL A 106 8.98 1.09 7.01
CA VAL A 106 7.55 1.27 6.74
C VAL A 106 7.25 2.69 6.28
N LEU A 107 7.76 3.69 7.00
CA LEU A 107 7.58 5.10 6.64
C LEU A 107 8.18 5.44 5.27
N GLN A 108 9.32 4.84 4.93
CA GLN A 108 9.91 5.00 3.60
C GLN A 108 8.96 4.44 2.52
N GLN A 109 8.38 3.26 2.72
CA GLN A 109 7.41 2.68 1.78
C GLN A 109 6.19 3.58 1.62
N CYS A 110 5.59 4.04 2.73
CA CYS A 110 4.45 4.97 2.74
C CYS A 110 4.73 6.27 1.98
N CYS A 111 5.97 6.76 2.01
CA CYS A 111 6.36 7.94 1.24
C CYS A 111 6.63 7.64 -0.24
N SER A 112 7.22 6.49 -0.57
CA SER A 112 7.66 6.20 -1.95
C SER A 112 6.57 5.59 -2.82
N VAL A 113 5.75 4.70 -2.28
CA VAL A 113 4.76 3.94 -3.06
C VAL A 113 3.46 4.75 -3.18
N VAL A 114 2.81 4.65 -4.33
CA VAL A 114 1.48 5.22 -4.59
C VAL A 114 0.54 4.09 -5.00
N PRO A 115 -0.47 3.76 -4.19
CA PRO A 115 -1.47 2.75 -4.55
C PRO A 115 -2.26 3.13 -5.80
N ALA A 116 -2.71 2.09 -6.53
CA ALA A 116 -3.45 2.22 -7.79
C ALA A 116 -4.84 2.84 -7.62
N THR A 117 -5.43 2.74 -6.44
CA THR A 117 -6.78 3.20 -6.11
C THR A 117 -6.75 4.26 -5.01
N LEU A 118 -7.78 5.13 -5.00
CA LEU A 118 -7.86 6.28 -4.09
C LEU A 118 -7.89 5.86 -2.61
N LEU A 119 -8.70 4.86 -2.26
CA LEU A 119 -8.90 4.45 -0.86
C LEU A 119 -7.62 3.90 -0.22
N PRO A 120 -6.89 2.94 -0.83
CA PRO A 120 -5.59 2.51 -0.31
C PRO A 120 -4.55 3.62 -0.31
N ALA A 121 -4.58 4.55 -1.27
CA ALA A 121 -3.67 5.70 -1.27
C ALA A 121 -3.88 6.61 -0.05
N ARG A 122 -5.14 6.89 0.30
CA ARG A 122 -5.51 7.60 1.52
C ARG A 122 -5.10 6.81 2.76
N GLU A 123 -5.48 5.54 2.85
CA GLU A 123 -5.19 4.71 4.02
C GLU A 123 -3.69 4.56 4.26
N MET A 124 -2.88 4.43 3.22
CA MET A 124 -1.42 4.31 3.35
C MET A 124 -0.78 5.57 3.93
N ILE A 125 -1.31 6.76 3.59
CA ILE A 125 -0.88 8.04 4.16
C ILE A 125 -1.35 8.15 5.61
N LEU A 126 -2.62 7.83 5.89
CA LEU A 126 -3.18 7.88 7.25
C LEU A 126 -2.45 6.92 8.19
N TYR A 127 -2.20 5.69 7.75
CA TYR A 127 -1.42 4.70 8.46
C TYR A 127 -0.04 5.22 8.89
N ALA A 128 0.68 5.89 7.98
CA ALA A 128 1.97 6.50 8.31
C ALA A 128 1.86 7.75 9.19
N LEU A 129 0.76 8.50 9.10
CA LEU A 129 0.48 9.65 9.98
C LEU A 129 0.19 9.23 11.42
N ARG A 130 -0.50 8.09 11.62
CA ARG A 130 -0.65 7.46 12.94
C ARG A 130 0.72 7.16 13.54
N GLY A 131 1.61 6.60 12.72
CA GLY A 131 2.95 6.23 13.13
C GLY A 131 3.99 7.34 13.26
N THR A 132 3.61 8.57 12.94
CA THR A 132 4.46 9.76 13.07
C THR A 132 3.81 10.80 13.98
N ASP A 133 2.90 10.37 14.85
CA ASP A 133 2.14 11.28 15.71
C ASP A 133 2.96 11.81 16.89
N ILE A 134 2.42 12.81 17.61
CA ILE A 134 3.20 13.51 18.63
C ILE A 134 3.63 12.59 19.77
N HIS A 135 2.81 11.59 20.10
CA HIS A 135 3.15 10.61 21.14
C HIS A 135 4.43 9.84 20.80
N VAL A 136 4.65 9.53 19.52
CA VAL A 136 5.88 8.86 19.03
C VAL A 136 7.09 9.77 19.20
N VAL A 137 6.95 11.06 18.90
CA VAL A 137 8.03 12.04 19.05
C VAL A 137 8.35 12.27 20.53
N ALA A 138 7.33 12.29 21.39
CA ALA A 138 7.47 12.48 22.82
C ALA A 138 8.14 11.26 23.50
N SER A 139 7.71 10.04 23.18
CA SER A 139 8.28 8.80 23.76
C SER A 139 9.76 8.60 23.40
N MET A 140 10.16 9.03 22.20
CA MET A 140 11.58 9.08 21.83
C MET A 140 12.40 10.03 22.68
N GLY A 141 11.83 11.19 23.01
CA GLY A 141 12.51 12.21 23.79
C GLY A 141 12.70 11.80 25.25
N SER A 142 11.73 11.06 25.81
CA SER A 142 11.80 10.53 27.17
C SER A 142 12.65 9.26 27.29
N GLY A 143 12.96 8.58 26.18
CA GLY A 143 13.67 7.30 26.18
C GLY A 143 12.77 6.10 26.52
N GLU A 144 11.44 6.28 26.46
CA GLU A 144 10.43 5.25 26.72
C GLU A 144 9.88 4.64 25.41
N ASP A 145 10.59 4.77 24.29
CA ASP A 145 10.16 4.18 23.02
C ASP A 145 10.18 2.64 23.11
N THR A 146 9.01 2.05 23.32
CA THR A 146 8.79 0.61 23.37
C THR A 146 8.89 -0.04 21.99
N GLY A 147 9.03 0.75 20.92
CA GLY A 147 8.95 0.30 19.54
C GLY A 147 7.52 0.01 19.08
N ASP A 148 6.52 0.23 19.93
CA ASP A 148 5.10 0.13 19.60
C ASP A 148 4.54 1.51 19.19
N TRP A 149 4.81 1.89 17.95
CA TRP A 149 4.49 3.21 17.39
C TRP A 149 3.08 3.28 16.77
N MET A 150 2.28 2.21 16.84
CA MET A 150 0.96 2.09 16.19
C MET A 150 -0.21 1.86 17.16
N SER A 151 0.03 1.65 18.45
CA SER A 151 -1.02 1.30 19.43
C SER A 151 -1.80 2.49 20.03
N GLY A 152 -1.64 3.70 19.48
CA GLY A 152 -2.31 4.90 19.98
C GLY A 152 -3.63 5.21 19.25
N PRO A 153 -4.69 5.67 19.97
CA PRO A 153 -5.85 6.26 19.32
C PRO A 153 -5.44 7.49 18.50
N SER A 154 -6.04 7.63 17.32
CA SER A 154 -5.66 8.62 16.30
C SER A 154 -6.80 9.59 16.05
N LEU A 155 -6.46 10.86 15.82
CA LEU A 155 -7.43 11.90 15.44
C LEU A 155 -8.17 11.60 14.14
N PHE A 156 -7.61 10.73 13.30
CA PHE A 156 -8.22 10.30 12.04
C PHE A 156 -9.30 9.22 12.22
N ASP A 157 -9.31 8.54 13.37
CA ASP A 157 -10.17 7.39 13.65
C ASP A 157 -11.25 7.73 14.69
N CYS A 158 -11.48 9.01 14.98
CA CYS A 158 -12.49 9.44 15.94
C CYS A 158 -13.90 9.29 15.37
N GLU A 159 -14.78 8.66 16.12
CA GLU A 159 -16.19 8.49 15.75
C GLU A 159 -17.02 9.72 16.16
N ASP A 160 -16.72 10.29 17.33
CA ASP A 160 -17.48 11.39 17.93
C ASP A 160 -16.62 12.63 18.25
N GLN A 161 -17.26 13.79 18.34
CA GLN A 161 -16.61 15.07 18.65
C GLN A 161 -15.92 15.06 20.03
N GLN A 162 -16.54 14.44 21.04
CA GLN A 162 -15.96 14.36 22.38
C GLN A 162 -14.60 13.64 22.36
N GLN A 163 -14.51 12.52 21.63
CA GLN A 163 -13.27 11.77 21.48
C GLN A 163 -12.19 12.60 20.77
N ARG A 164 -12.57 13.39 19.75
CA ARG A 164 -11.65 14.33 19.07
C ARG A 164 -11.11 15.34 20.05
N ASP A 165 -11.98 15.97 20.84
CA ASP A 165 -11.59 17.02 21.78
C ASP A 165 -10.66 16.47 22.88
N GLU A 166 -10.93 15.27 23.42
CA GLU A 166 -10.07 14.60 24.40
C GLU A 166 -8.67 14.25 23.83
N LEU A 167 -8.63 13.75 22.59
CA LEU A 167 -7.36 13.45 21.91
C LEU A 167 -6.59 14.73 21.56
N GLN A 168 -7.28 15.80 21.15
CA GLN A 168 -6.67 17.11 20.93
C GLN A 168 -6.05 17.66 22.21
N GLN A 169 -6.77 17.61 23.34
CA GLN A 169 -6.23 18.04 24.63
C GLN A 169 -4.99 17.23 25.03
N THR A 170 -5.03 15.91 24.84
CA THR A 170 -3.88 15.03 25.11
C THR A 170 -2.69 15.40 24.21
N ARG A 171 -2.97 15.65 22.93
CA ARG A 171 -1.98 16.09 21.94
C ARG A 171 -1.32 17.41 22.36
N ASP A 172 -2.11 18.39 22.78
CA ASP A 172 -1.64 19.71 23.21
C ASP A 172 -0.78 19.65 24.48
N GLN A 173 -1.09 18.72 25.38
CA GLN A 173 -0.25 18.45 26.55
C GLN A 173 1.10 17.88 26.14
N LEU A 174 1.12 16.90 25.23
CA LEU A 174 2.37 16.29 24.72
C LEU A 174 3.22 17.31 23.95
N LEU A 175 2.61 18.19 23.17
CA LEU A 175 3.32 19.26 22.44
C LEU A 175 4.12 20.18 23.39
N LYS A 176 3.65 20.38 24.62
CA LYS A 176 4.34 21.20 25.64
C LYS A 176 5.50 20.46 26.31
N GLN A 177 5.50 19.12 26.28
CA GLN A 177 6.55 18.31 26.89
C GLN A 177 7.76 18.15 25.98
N VAL A 178 7.57 18.25 24.66
CA VAL A 178 8.66 18.10 23.68
C VAL A 178 9.58 19.33 23.71
N ASP A 179 10.89 19.09 23.87
CA ASP A 179 11.91 20.12 23.73
C ASP A 179 12.22 20.41 22.26
N TRP A 180 11.56 21.43 21.71
CA TRP A 180 11.72 21.85 20.32
C TRP A 180 13.10 22.43 19.99
N MET A 181 13.86 22.88 20.99
CA MET A 181 15.19 23.47 20.77
C MET A 181 16.27 22.40 20.66
N ASN A 182 16.07 21.25 21.30
CA ASN A 182 17.04 20.17 21.34
C ASN A 182 16.46 18.81 20.91
N LEU A 183 15.94 18.75 19.69
CA LEU A 183 15.42 17.52 19.09
C LEU A 183 16.55 16.57 18.65
N SER A 184 16.40 15.28 18.96
CA SER A 184 17.27 14.20 18.47
C SER A 184 17.18 14.03 16.94
N GLU A 185 18.16 13.37 16.33
CA GLU A 185 18.12 13.10 14.88
C GLU A 185 16.93 12.23 14.47
N GLU A 186 16.56 11.26 15.30
CA GLU A 186 15.39 10.39 15.07
C GLU A 186 14.08 11.19 15.12
N GLN A 187 13.92 12.06 16.13
CA GLN A 187 12.76 12.96 16.23
C GLN A 187 12.66 13.88 15.02
N ARG A 188 13.78 14.49 14.59
CA ARG A 188 13.82 15.33 13.39
C ARG A 188 13.45 14.55 12.14
N SER A 189 13.88 13.29 12.03
CA SER A 189 13.55 12.44 10.89
C SER A 189 12.04 12.19 10.79
N ILE A 190 11.39 11.90 11.93
CA ILE A 190 9.94 11.67 11.99
C ILE A 190 9.16 12.94 11.70
N ILE A 191 9.58 14.08 12.24
CA ILE A 191 8.91 15.36 11.98
C ILE A 191 8.97 15.68 10.48
N ARG A 192 10.11 15.47 9.82
CA ARG A 192 10.25 15.66 8.36
C ARG A 192 9.34 14.73 7.58
N VAL A 193 9.29 13.45 7.96
CA VAL A 193 8.39 12.47 7.33
C VAL A 193 6.94 12.88 7.54
N ARG A 194 6.54 13.29 8.75
CA ARG A 194 5.20 13.77 9.05
C ARG A 194 4.81 14.96 8.20
N GLN A 195 5.68 15.96 8.08
CA GLN A 195 5.44 17.13 7.22
C GLN A 195 5.22 16.72 5.76
N ARG A 196 6.02 15.78 5.25
CA ARG A 196 5.86 15.25 3.90
C ARG A 196 4.53 14.51 3.72
N LEU A 197 4.16 13.65 4.68
CA LEU A 197 2.89 12.90 4.65
C LEU A 197 1.68 13.81 4.74
N LEU A 198 1.73 14.84 5.59
CA LEU A 198 0.68 15.85 5.71
C LEU A 198 0.50 16.62 4.39
N ARG A 199 1.60 17.02 3.74
CA ARG A 199 1.54 17.62 2.40
C ARG A 199 0.95 16.65 1.37
N TYR A 200 1.29 15.36 1.43
CA TYR A 200 0.70 14.36 0.55
C TYR A 200 -0.80 14.21 0.80
N LEU A 201 -1.25 14.19 2.06
CA LEU A 201 -2.67 14.14 2.38
C LEU A 201 -3.42 15.35 1.81
N ASP A 202 -2.92 16.57 2.04
CA ASP A 202 -3.53 17.79 1.51
C ASP A 202 -3.62 17.74 -0.03
N ARG A 203 -2.56 17.24 -0.69
CA ARG A 203 -2.54 17.04 -2.14
C ARG A 203 -3.53 16.00 -2.60
N LEU A 204 -3.74 14.94 -1.84
CA LEU A 204 -4.73 13.93 -2.16
C LEU A 204 -6.15 14.50 -2.05
N ASP A 205 -6.42 15.29 -1.00
CA ASP A 205 -7.71 15.94 -0.80
C ASP A 205 -8.01 16.93 -1.94
N ILE A 206 -7.02 17.75 -2.34
CA ILE A 206 -7.16 18.63 -3.51
C ILE A 206 -7.38 17.82 -4.78
N TYR A 207 -6.62 16.75 -4.98
CA TYR A 207 -6.77 15.89 -6.16
C TYR A 207 -8.16 15.25 -6.22
N GLU A 208 -8.70 14.82 -5.09
CA GLU A 208 -10.07 14.32 -4.99
C GLU A 208 -11.10 15.39 -5.40
N ILE A 209 -10.94 16.63 -4.91
CA ILE A 209 -11.81 17.76 -5.29
C ILE A 209 -11.70 18.03 -6.81
N LEU A 210 -10.50 18.04 -7.36
CA LEU A 210 -10.26 18.26 -8.80
C LEU A 210 -10.92 17.20 -9.68
N LEU A 211 -11.05 15.96 -9.21
CA LEU A 211 -11.70 14.89 -9.95
C LEU A 211 -13.24 14.92 -9.87
N GLY A 212 -13.81 15.79 -9.03
CA GLY A 212 -15.25 15.95 -8.80
C GLY A 212 -15.76 15.35 -7.50
N GLY A 213 -14.87 14.83 -6.64
CA GLY A 213 -15.20 14.27 -5.32
C GLY A 213 -15.98 12.95 -5.36
N GLY A 214 -16.10 12.32 -4.19
CA GLY A 214 -16.95 11.14 -3.97
C GLY A 214 -16.68 10.01 -4.97
N GLN A 215 -17.74 9.49 -5.61
CA GLN A 215 -17.63 8.40 -6.57
C GLN A 215 -16.84 8.77 -7.84
N PHE A 216 -16.99 10.01 -8.34
CA PHE A 216 -16.25 10.46 -9.52
C PHE A 216 -14.74 10.46 -9.29
N ALA A 217 -14.30 10.87 -8.09
CA ALA A 217 -12.89 10.83 -7.75
C ALA A 217 -12.36 9.39 -7.68
N MET A 218 -13.13 8.45 -7.13
CA MET A 218 -12.72 7.04 -7.09
C MET A 218 -12.56 6.43 -8.48
N GLU A 219 -13.46 6.75 -9.41
CA GLU A 219 -13.40 6.24 -10.79
C GLU A 219 -12.29 6.87 -11.63
N ARG A 220 -12.02 8.16 -11.43
CA ARG A 220 -11.06 8.93 -12.24
C ARG A 220 -9.65 8.98 -11.66
N TYR A 221 -9.46 8.50 -10.43
CA TYR A 221 -8.17 8.52 -9.75
C TYR A 221 -7.10 7.82 -10.58
N ASN A 222 -5.97 8.50 -10.78
CA ASN A 222 -4.81 7.93 -11.43
C ASN A 222 -3.56 8.09 -10.56
N ALA A 223 -2.98 6.96 -10.17
CA ALA A 223 -1.79 6.91 -9.31
C ALA A 223 -0.59 7.66 -9.89
N LEU A 224 -0.38 7.62 -11.21
CA LEU A 224 0.76 8.28 -11.85
C LEU A 224 0.59 9.80 -11.87
N THR A 225 -0.62 10.29 -12.11
CA THR A 225 -0.94 11.72 -12.05
C THR A 225 -0.79 12.24 -10.63
N TYR A 226 -1.33 11.51 -9.64
CA TYR A 226 -1.19 11.88 -8.23
C TYR A 226 0.26 11.84 -7.76
N ALA A 227 1.05 10.82 -8.15
CA ALA A 227 2.47 10.73 -7.82
C ALA A 227 3.25 11.96 -8.29
N LYS A 228 2.97 12.44 -9.50
CA LYS A 228 3.57 13.68 -10.02
C LYS A 228 3.07 14.91 -9.24
N PHE A 229 1.77 15.00 -8.99
CA PHE A 229 1.16 16.16 -8.34
C PHE A 229 1.65 16.34 -6.89
N ARG A 230 1.76 15.26 -6.11
CA ARG A 230 2.17 15.34 -4.70
C ARG A 230 3.62 15.78 -4.52
N ASP A 231 4.49 15.51 -5.50
CA ASP A 231 5.90 15.87 -5.47
C ASP A 231 6.20 17.28 -6.05
N GLN A 232 5.29 17.85 -6.84
CA GLN A 232 5.42 19.21 -7.38
C GLN A 232 5.13 20.29 -6.33
N SER A 233 5.76 21.46 -6.46
CA SER A 233 5.40 22.63 -5.64
C SER A 233 4.03 23.18 -6.03
N SER A 234 3.38 23.93 -5.12
CA SER A 234 2.06 24.53 -5.37
C SER A 234 2.08 25.46 -6.58
N ILE A 235 3.13 26.27 -6.70
CA ILE A 235 3.32 27.18 -7.83
C ILE A 235 3.50 26.41 -9.15
N ALA A 236 4.31 25.34 -9.16
CA ALA A 236 4.53 24.55 -10.37
C ALA A 236 3.25 23.85 -10.84
N ALA A 237 2.47 23.31 -9.90
CA ALA A 237 1.18 22.71 -10.21
C ALA A 237 0.17 23.75 -10.72
N CYS A 238 0.05 24.91 -10.06
CA CYS A 238 -0.79 26.02 -10.55
C CYS A 238 -0.40 26.45 -11.95
N HIS A 239 0.89 26.59 -12.22
CA HIS A 239 1.39 26.97 -13.53
C HIS A 239 1.05 25.92 -14.58
N GLN A 240 1.15 24.63 -14.25
CA GLN A 240 0.73 23.56 -15.15
C GLN A 240 -0.78 23.63 -15.44
N PHE A 241 -1.63 23.77 -14.41
CA PHE A 241 -3.08 23.90 -14.59
C PHE A 241 -3.46 25.14 -15.41
N ALA A 242 -2.81 26.28 -15.14
CA ALA A 242 -3.01 27.50 -15.91
C ALA A 242 -2.64 27.29 -17.39
N ARG A 243 -1.50 26.65 -17.69
CA ARG A 243 -1.10 26.33 -19.07
C ARG A 243 -2.04 25.37 -19.79
N GLU A 244 -2.68 24.48 -19.06
CA GLU A 244 -3.70 23.56 -19.59
C GLU A 244 -5.06 24.25 -19.79
N GLY A 245 -5.20 25.51 -19.36
CA GLY A 245 -6.47 26.26 -19.42
C GLY A 245 -7.49 25.79 -18.39
N ASN A 246 -7.06 25.07 -17.35
CA ASN A 246 -7.93 24.57 -16.30
C ASN A 246 -8.08 25.62 -15.19
N ASP A 247 -8.97 26.58 -15.41
CA ASP A 247 -9.23 27.69 -14.49
C ASP A 247 -9.83 27.22 -13.16
N ASP A 248 -10.69 26.21 -13.19
CA ASP A 248 -11.25 25.58 -11.99
C ASP A 248 -10.15 25.01 -11.08
N ALA A 249 -9.15 24.35 -11.67
CA ALA A 249 -8.03 23.80 -10.90
C ALA A 249 -7.14 24.89 -10.30
N VAL A 250 -6.91 25.98 -11.03
CA VAL A 250 -6.19 27.14 -10.50
C VAL A 250 -6.97 27.77 -9.35
N ARG A 251 -8.30 27.91 -9.47
CA ARG A 251 -9.17 28.42 -8.40
C ARG A 251 -9.06 27.56 -7.14
N ILE A 252 -9.16 26.24 -7.28
CA ILE A 252 -9.05 25.29 -6.17
C ILE A 252 -7.68 25.41 -5.49
N MET A 253 -6.61 25.49 -6.27
CA MET A 253 -5.27 25.67 -5.72
C MET A 253 -5.10 26.99 -4.96
N TRP A 254 -5.68 28.09 -5.43
CA TRP A 254 -5.67 29.36 -4.70
C TRP A 254 -6.51 29.33 -3.43
N THR A 255 -7.62 28.59 -3.42
CA THR A 255 -8.43 28.42 -2.22
C THR A 255 -7.70 27.65 -1.12
N TYR A 256 -6.98 26.56 -1.44
CA TYR A 256 -6.38 25.70 -0.41
C TYR A 256 -4.86 25.89 -0.21
N HIS A 257 -4.18 26.51 -1.16
CA HIS A 257 -2.74 26.85 -1.09
C HIS A 257 -2.51 28.34 -1.39
N GLY A 258 -3.43 29.20 -0.93
CA GLY A 258 -3.42 30.64 -1.16
C GLY A 258 -2.11 31.30 -0.75
N GLU A 259 -1.63 31.01 0.46
CA GLU A 259 -0.38 31.55 1.02
C GLU A 259 0.83 31.42 0.06
N GLU A 260 0.95 30.29 -0.64
CA GLU A 260 2.07 30.04 -1.56
C GLU A 260 1.82 30.54 -2.99
N THR A 261 0.56 30.68 -3.41
CA THR A 261 0.21 30.83 -4.83
C THR A 261 -0.36 32.20 -5.19
N LEU A 262 -1.12 32.83 -4.30
CA LEU A 262 -1.69 34.17 -4.49
C LEU A 262 -0.64 35.28 -4.65
N PRO A 263 0.53 35.26 -3.98
CA PRO A 263 1.59 36.24 -4.26
C PRO A 263 2.06 36.22 -5.73
N HIS A 264 1.86 35.11 -6.43
CA HIS A 264 2.24 34.91 -7.83
C HIS A 264 1.03 34.97 -8.79
N ARG A 265 -0.13 35.46 -8.34
CA ARG A 265 -1.39 35.48 -9.11
C ARG A 265 -1.25 36.06 -10.51
N LEU A 266 -0.63 37.24 -10.66
CA LEU A 266 -0.46 37.89 -11.96
C LEU A 266 0.46 37.09 -12.90
N ALA A 267 1.52 36.49 -12.37
CA ALA A 267 2.41 35.64 -13.15
C ALA A 267 1.68 34.38 -13.63
N LEU A 268 0.87 33.76 -12.77
CA LEU A 268 0.05 32.60 -13.14
C LEU A 268 -1.02 32.96 -14.17
N LEU A 269 -1.71 34.09 -14.03
CA LEU A 269 -2.69 34.56 -15.03
C LEU A 269 -2.05 34.79 -16.40
N SER A 270 -0.81 35.29 -16.45
CA SER A 270 -0.08 35.48 -17.71
C SER A 270 0.25 34.19 -18.45
N THR A 271 0.15 33.04 -17.78
CA THR A 271 0.45 31.72 -18.36
C THR A 271 -0.77 31.03 -18.97
N LEU A 272 -1.97 31.61 -18.78
CA LEU A 272 -3.21 31.10 -19.37
C LEU A 272 -3.11 31.12 -20.91
N PRO A 273 -3.63 30.08 -21.60
CA PRO A 273 -3.68 30.04 -23.05
C PRO A 273 -4.38 31.28 -23.63
N PRO A 274 -3.82 31.92 -24.67
CA PRO A 274 -4.50 33.01 -25.37
C PRO A 274 -5.84 32.61 -26.01
N THR A 275 -6.09 31.30 -26.14
CA THR A 275 -7.35 30.73 -26.65
C THR A 275 -8.46 30.69 -25.61
N LEU A 276 -8.14 30.85 -24.31
CA LEU A 276 -9.10 30.80 -23.23
C LEU A 276 -9.94 32.09 -23.21
N GLY A 277 -11.26 31.96 -23.16
CA GLY A 277 -12.17 33.10 -23.22
C GLY A 277 -12.08 33.95 -21.95
N PRO A 278 -12.16 35.30 -22.02
CA PRO A 278 -12.15 36.16 -20.83
C PRO A 278 -13.22 35.85 -19.78
N PHE A 279 -14.32 35.22 -20.20
CA PHE A 279 -15.40 34.83 -19.29
C PHE A 279 -15.11 33.55 -18.49
N GLU A 280 -14.27 32.66 -19.02
CA GLU A 280 -13.93 31.38 -18.39
C GLU A 280 -13.07 31.63 -17.15
N TYR A 281 -11.97 32.38 -17.28
CA TYR A 281 -11.10 32.70 -16.16
C TYR A 281 -11.53 33.94 -15.35
N ARG A 282 -12.74 34.47 -15.55
CA ARG A 282 -13.23 35.67 -14.84
C ARG A 282 -13.15 35.52 -13.32
N ALA A 283 -13.47 34.33 -12.81
CA ALA A 283 -13.41 34.03 -11.38
C ALA A 283 -11.99 34.17 -10.79
N LEU A 284 -10.96 34.05 -11.63
CA LEU A 284 -9.57 34.19 -11.23
C LEU A 284 -9.08 35.65 -11.18
N LEU A 285 -9.86 36.62 -11.66
CA LEU A 285 -9.47 38.02 -11.67
C LEU A 285 -9.81 38.72 -10.34
N PRO A 286 -9.00 39.71 -9.90
CA PRO A 286 -9.34 40.52 -8.74
C PRO A 286 -10.68 41.22 -8.94
N MET A 287 -11.57 41.16 -7.94
CA MET A 287 -12.84 41.87 -7.97
C MET A 287 -12.71 43.15 -7.14
N CYS A 288 -13.04 44.29 -7.75
CA CYS A 288 -13.16 45.56 -7.04
C CYS A 288 -14.65 45.86 -6.81
N GLY A 289 -15.00 46.19 -5.58
CA GLY A 289 -16.34 46.65 -5.21
C GLY A 289 -16.62 48.07 -5.72
N LEU A 290 -17.86 48.53 -5.54
CA LEU A 290 -18.32 49.87 -5.95
C LEU A 290 -17.62 51.04 -5.20
N GLU A 291 -16.86 50.74 -4.15
CA GLU A 291 -16.18 51.72 -3.27
C GLU A 291 -14.64 51.58 -3.31
N ASP A 292 -14.05 51.13 -4.43
CA ASP A 292 -12.60 50.86 -4.57
C ASP A 292 -12.05 49.86 -3.54
N GLN A 293 -12.91 49.07 -2.90
CA GLN A 293 -12.52 47.99 -2.00
C GLN A 293 -12.12 46.75 -2.83
N VAL A 294 -10.89 46.29 -2.64
CA VAL A 294 -10.42 45.03 -3.23
C VAL A 294 -10.95 43.89 -2.37
N HIS A 295 -11.67 42.94 -3.00
CA HIS A 295 -12.06 41.73 -2.30
C HIS A 295 -10.87 40.77 -2.22
N ASP A 296 -10.51 40.39 -0.99
CA ASP A 296 -9.55 39.33 -0.74
C ASP A 296 -10.09 37.98 -1.24
N TRP A 297 -9.18 37.04 -1.49
CA TRP A 297 -9.56 35.71 -1.95
C TRP A 297 -10.13 34.90 -0.77
N ASP A 298 -11.23 34.19 -1.00
CA ASP A 298 -11.80 33.27 -0.01
C ASP A 298 -10.90 32.01 0.09
N GLU A 299 -10.01 32.01 1.07
CA GLU A 299 -9.16 30.87 1.41
C GLU A 299 -9.94 29.85 2.26
N GLY A 300 -9.67 28.56 2.05
CA GLY A 300 -10.31 27.45 2.74
C GLY A 300 -9.30 26.54 3.43
N ALA A 301 -9.65 26.03 4.61
CA ALA A 301 -8.83 25.07 5.33
C ALA A 301 -9.25 23.62 4.99
N LEU A 302 -8.29 22.78 4.59
CA LEU A 302 -8.54 21.36 4.29
C LEU A 302 -8.80 20.53 5.55
N ARG A 303 -8.16 20.88 6.66
CA ARG A 303 -8.07 20.04 7.87
C ARG A 303 -9.07 20.41 8.97
N GLU A 304 -9.96 21.35 8.69
CA GLU A 304 -11.02 21.80 9.61
C GLU A 304 -12.39 21.18 9.29
N ARG A 305 -12.41 20.16 8.42
CA ARG A 305 -13.62 19.45 7.99
C ARG A 305 -14.01 18.30 8.90
#